data_AF-A0A2V5JW40-F1
#
_entry.id   AF-A0A2V5JW40-F1
#
_cell.length_a   1.000
_cell.length_b   1.000
_cell.length_c   1.000
_cell.angle_alpha   90.00
_cell.angle_beta   90.00
_cell.angle_gamma   90.00
#
_symmetry.space_group_name_H-M   'P 1'
#
loop_
_entity.id
_entity.type
_entity.pdbx_description
1 polymer ?
#
loop_
_entity_poly.entity_id
_entity_poly.type
_entity_poly.pdbx_seq_one_letter_code
_entity_poly.pdbx_strand_id
1 'polypeptide(L)'
;MNGSDAKQAAGRRLLIGWLAVALACAPGGEAAAAVSAGMPSAGAESAAESAGRAPEPAQLFDVSRGEVIRTAPNTPELRRVAASWIASIRGVWGGLRPEPRSGYIVKVPFEPPLFTDSVWYRGEVKELYAMWDPKAPGDTRLLLLGRDGSVRVFVIGANVGPYVERFRTEGR
;
A
#
# COMPACT_ATOMS: atom_id res chain seq x y z
N MET A 1 -12.11 53.64 -25.98
CA MET A 1 -13.47 53.31 -26.42
C MET A 1 -13.66 51.82 -26.14
N ASN A 2 -14.16 51.50 -24.96
CA ASN A 2 -15.51 50.96 -24.68
C ASN A 2 -15.40 49.44 -24.50
N GLY A 3 -15.90 48.78 -23.46
CA GLY A 3 -16.68 49.12 -22.26
C GLY A 3 -16.79 47.78 -21.49
N SER A 4 -16.51 47.72 -20.19
CA SER A 4 -17.50 47.72 -19.10
C SER A 4 -18.56 46.60 -19.20
N ASP A 5 -18.51 45.71 -18.20
CA ASP A 5 -19.60 45.23 -17.32
C ASP A 5 -19.35 43.76 -16.91
N ALA A 6 -18.86 43.51 -15.69
CA ALA A 6 -19.64 43.44 -14.45
C ALA A 6 -20.40 42.11 -14.27
N LYS A 7 -19.94 41.29 -13.32
CA LYS A 7 -20.81 40.87 -12.21
C LYS A 7 -20.02 40.34 -11.03
N GLN A 8 -19.93 41.23 -10.05
CA GLN A 8 -19.76 40.99 -8.63
C GLN A 8 -21.11 40.51 -8.04
N ALA A 9 -21.09 39.44 -7.26
CA ALA A 9 -22.03 39.11 -6.17
C ALA A 9 -21.69 37.70 -5.65
N ALA A 10 -21.82 37.32 -4.39
CA ALA A 10 -22.07 37.95 -3.10
C ALA A 10 -22.19 36.77 -2.10
N GLY A 11 -21.88 36.97 -0.82
CA GLY A 11 -22.30 36.07 0.28
C GLY A 11 -21.14 35.62 1.17
N ARG A 12 -20.65 36.47 2.08
CA ARG A 12 -21.08 36.63 3.49
C ARG A 12 -20.69 35.46 4.42
N ARG A 13 -19.54 35.66 5.07
CA ARG A 13 -19.21 35.41 6.48
C ARG A 13 -20.31 34.79 7.35
N LEU A 14 -20.00 33.74 8.10
CA LEU A 14 -20.44 33.59 9.49
C LEU A 14 -19.42 32.80 10.32
N LEU A 15 -18.94 33.48 11.37
CA LEU A 15 -18.15 32.97 12.50
C LEU A 15 -19.11 32.33 13.51
N ILE A 16 -18.93 31.08 13.91
CA ILE A 16 -19.39 30.51 15.19
C ILE A 16 -18.48 29.28 15.43
N GLY A 17 -17.53 29.20 16.37
CA GLY A 17 -17.52 29.75 17.71
C GLY A 17 -18.21 28.77 18.66
N TRP A 18 -17.57 27.65 19.02
CA TRP A 18 -18.05 26.82 20.13
C TRP A 18 -16.94 26.67 21.16
N LEU A 19 -17.06 27.52 22.19
CA LEU A 19 -16.31 27.50 23.43
C LEU A 19 -17.19 26.79 24.49
N ALA A 20 -16.69 25.66 24.98
CA ALA A 20 -16.70 25.10 26.34
C ALA A 20 -17.89 25.24 27.35
N VAL A 21 -17.85 24.30 28.33
CA VAL A 21 -18.41 24.34 29.71
C VAL A 21 -19.88 23.86 29.80
N ALA A 22 -20.41 23.06 30.75
CA ALA A 22 -20.09 22.58 32.12
C ALA A 22 -20.97 21.31 32.40
N LEU A 23 -20.54 20.31 33.20
CA LEU A 23 -20.70 20.14 34.66
C LEU A 23 -22.05 19.53 35.17
N ALA A 24 -21.98 18.30 35.73
CA ALA A 24 -22.78 17.73 36.85
C ALA A 24 -22.18 16.33 37.16
N CYS A 25 -21.62 15.91 38.32
CA CYS A 25 -21.99 15.97 39.76
C CYS A 25 -23.32 15.23 40.05
N ALA A 26 -23.48 14.16 40.85
CA ALA A 26 -22.66 13.46 41.87
C ALA A 26 -23.28 12.04 42.19
N PRO A 27 -23.23 11.44 43.40
CA PRO A 27 -22.24 10.45 43.88
C PRO A 27 -22.85 9.15 44.52
N GLY A 28 -21.99 8.24 45.01
CA GLY A 28 -22.33 7.28 46.09
C GLY A 28 -21.80 5.86 45.88
N GLY A 29 -20.58 5.53 46.31
CA GLY A 29 -20.29 4.69 47.50
C GLY A 29 -19.79 3.31 47.02
N GLU A 30 -18.73 2.67 47.50
CA GLU A 30 -18.09 2.63 48.82
C GLU A 30 -16.66 2.04 48.68
N ALA A 31 -15.79 2.30 49.67
CA ALA A 31 -14.34 2.05 49.75
C ALA A 31 -13.94 0.55 49.83
N ALA A 32 -12.69 0.06 49.88
CA ALA A 32 -11.31 0.52 50.16
C ALA A 32 -10.38 -0.58 49.56
N ALA A 33 -9.14 -0.37 49.13
CA ALA A 33 -7.97 -0.15 49.97
C ALA A 33 -6.72 0.07 49.10
N ALA A 34 -5.79 0.85 49.64
CA ALA A 34 -4.62 1.45 49.01
C ALA A 34 -3.52 0.49 48.56
N VAL A 35 -2.82 0.83 47.47
CA VAL A 35 -1.39 0.52 47.28
C VAL A 35 -0.66 1.64 46.52
N SER A 36 0.41 2.12 47.16
CA SER A 36 1.57 2.94 46.77
C SER A 36 1.75 3.53 45.38
N ALA A 37 1.95 4.85 45.40
CA ALA A 37 3.14 5.61 44.95
C ALA A 37 3.85 5.22 43.64
N GLY A 38 3.85 6.18 42.71
CA GLY A 38 4.84 6.29 41.64
C GLY A 38 4.33 7.08 40.44
N MET A 39 4.51 8.40 40.43
CA MET A 39 4.48 9.15 39.16
C MET A 39 5.62 8.65 38.29
N PRO A 40 5.41 8.60 36.96
CA PRO A 40 6.22 9.48 36.13
C PRO A 40 5.39 10.40 35.24
N SER A 41 5.92 11.61 35.13
CA SER A 41 5.68 12.58 34.06
C SER A 41 6.49 12.18 32.81
N ALA A 42 6.19 12.80 31.67
CA ALA A 42 6.72 12.57 30.32
C ALA A 42 6.02 11.42 29.56
N GLY A 43 5.63 11.57 28.30
CA GLY A 43 5.82 12.64 27.34
C GLY A 43 4.96 12.35 26.12
N ALA A 44 4.99 13.24 25.15
CA ALA A 44 4.33 13.09 23.86
C ALA A 44 4.53 11.68 23.26
N GLU A 45 3.48 10.85 23.32
CA GLU A 45 3.49 9.56 22.65
C GLU A 45 3.28 9.80 21.15
N SER A 46 4.41 9.71 20.47
CA SER A 46 4.54 9.13 19.14
C SER A 46 4.06 9.96 17.95
N ALA A 47 4.72 11.12 17.78
CA ALA A 47 4.99 11.69 16.46
C ALA A 47 6.35 11.20 15.90
N ALA A 48 6.78 9.99 16.26
CA ALA A 48 8.07 9.42 15.88
C ALA A 48 7.96 7.91 15.58
N GLU A 49 7.01 7.51 14.74
CA GLU A 49 7.03 6.19 14.09
C GLU A 49 6.87 6.36 12.58
N SER A 50 7.77 7.12 11.98
CA SER A 50 7.95 7.18 10.53
C SER A 50 9.40 7.54 10.20
N ALA A 51 10.34 6.77 10.74
CA ALA A 51 11.72 6.78 10.30
C ALA A 51 12.36 5.42 10.60
N GLY A 52 12.46 4.56 9.58
CA GLY A 52 13.42 3.44 9.60
C GLY A 52 12.90 2.03 9.85
N ARG A 53 11.68 1.67 9.42
CA ARG A 53 11.34 0.24 9.31
C ARG A 53 12.12 -0.35 8.12
N ALA A 54 12.85 -1.44 8.34
CA ALA A 54 13.47 -2.19 7.25
C ALA A 54 12.41 -2.57 6.22
N PRO A 55 12.69 -2.44 4.91
CA PRO A 55 11.71 -2.75 3.87
C PRO A 55 11.26 -4.20 4.03
N GLU A 56 9.96 -4.44 3.97
CA GLU A 56 9.42 -5.80 4.03
C GLU A 56 10.10 -6.65 2.94
N PRO A 57 10.43 -7.91 3.23
CA PRO A 57 11.12 -8.76 2.27
C PRO A 57 10.20 -9.11 1.10
N ALA A 58 10.81 -9.38 -0.04
CA ALA A 58 10.09 -9.93 -1.17
C ALA A 58 9.88 -11.43 -0.97
N GLN A 59 8.77 -11.96 -1.48
CA GLN A 59 8.37 -13.35 -1.27
C GLN A 59 8.00 -13.99 -2.60
N LEU A 60 8.37 -15.26 -2.76
CA LEU A 60 7.96 -16.11 -3.88
C LEU A 60 7.03 -17.18 -3.35
N PHE A 61 5.80 -17.18 -3.86
CA PHE A 61 4.76 -18.14 -3.54
C PHE A 61 4.64 -19.13 -4.68
N ASP A 62 4.52 -20.41 -4.35
CA ASP A 62 4.15 -21.46 -5.30
C ASP A 62 2.65 -21.73 -5.15
N VAL A 63 1.88 -21.42 -6.19
CA VAL A 63 0.42 -21.54 -6.18
C VAL A 63 -0.01 -23.00 -6.09
N SER A 64 0.80 -23.91 -6.63
CA SER A 64 0.49 -25.34 -6.63
C SER A 64 0.65 -25.95 -5.24
N ARG A 65 1.60 -25.43 -4.45
CA ARG A 65 1.86 -25.85 -3.06
C ARG A 65 1.05 -25.03 -2.04
N GLY A 66 0.58 -23.84 -2.43
CA GLY A 66 -0.16 -22.94 -1.56
C GLY A 66 0.69 -22.28 -0.47
N GLU A 67 2.01 -22.16 -0.68
CA GLU A 67 2.93 -21.67 0.35
C GLU A 67 4.04 -20.74 -0.21
N VAL A 68 4.63 -19.93 0.68
CA VAL A 68 5.85 -19.17 0.40
C VAL A 68 7.01 -20.14 0.31
N ILE A 69 7.56 -20.33 -0.89
CA ILE A 69 8.72 -21.20 -1.08
C ILE A 69 10.05 -20.47 -0.86
N ARG A 70 10.07 -19.14 -0.97
CA ARG A 70 11.26 -18.31 -0.74
C ARG A 70 10.94 -16.91 -0.26
N THR A 71 11.86 -16.35 0.52
CA THR A 71 11.88 -14.97 0.98
C THR A 71 13.26 -14.39 0.68
N ALA A 72 13.33 -13.20 0.09
CA ALA A 72 14.58 -12.52 -0.24
C ALA A 72 14.55 -11.06 0.23
N PRO A 73 15.73 -10.44 0.45
CA PRO A 73 15.79 -9.01 0.75
C PRO A 73 15.17 -8.21 -0.39
N ASN A 74 14.38 -7.21 -0.04
CA ASN A 74 13.79 -6.28 -0.98
C ASN A 74 14.82 -5.22 -1.40
N THR A 75 15.68 -5.60 -2.35
CA THR A 75 16.79 -4.74 -2.79
C THR A 75 16.30 -3.65 -3.76
N PRO A 76 17.05 -2.54 -3.89
CA PRO A 76 16.74 -1.50 -4.89
C PRO A 76 16.66 -2.04 -6.32
N GLU A 77 17.46 -3.04 -6.66
CA GLU A 77 17.48 -3.70 -7.97
C GLU A 77 16.15 -4.42 -8.23
N LEU A 78 15.65 -5.19 -7.25
CA LEU A 78 14.35 -5.84 -7.35
C LEU A 78 13.23 -4.82 -7.53
N ARG A 79 13.25 -3.72 -6.76
CA ARG A 79 12.26 -2.65 -6.91
C ARG A 79 12.27 -2.01 -8.29
N ARG A 80 13.45 -1.80 -8.89
CA ARG A 80 13.58 -1.26 -10.26
C ARG A 80 13.02 -2.24 -11.30
N VAL A 81 13.30 -3.53 -11.14
CA VAL A 81 12.74 -4.58 -12.01
C VAL A 81 11.22 -4.65 -11.85
N ALA A 82 10.69 -4.59 -10.63
CA ALA A 82 9.25 -4.56 -10.40
C ALA A 82 8.58 -3.30 -11.00
N ALA A 83 9.24 -2.14 -10.92
CA ALA A 83 8.77 -0.92 -11.57
C ALA A 83 8.73 -1.06 -13.10
N SER A 84 9.68 -1.78 -13.71
CA SER A 84 9.66 -2.02 -15.17
C SER A 84 8.50 -2.94 -15.59
N TRP A 85 8.08 -3.87 -14.73
CA TRP A 85 6.87 -4.67 -14.95
C TRP A 85 5.61 -3.79 -14.96
N ILE A 86 5.49 -2.85 -14.02
CA ILE A 86 4.39 -1.87 -13.97
C ILE A 86 4.38 -1.00 -15.24
N ALA A 87 5.55 -0.53 -15.68
CA ALA A 87 5.66 0.24 -16.91
C ALA A 87 5.28 -0.56 -18.17
N SER A 88 5.28 -1.90 -18.09
CA SER A 88 4.97 -2.81 -19.19
C SER A 88 3.49 -3.24 -19.24
N ILE A 89 2.62 -2.58 -18.48
CA ILE A 89 1.17 -2.82 -18.51
C ILE A 89 0.62 -2.51 -19.90
N ARG A 90 -0.16 -3.46 -20.43
CA ARG A 90 -0.81 -3.38 -21.74
C ARG A 90 -2.33 -3.29 -21.65
N GLY A 91 -2.90 -3.57 -20.49
CA GLY A 91 -4.35 -3.54 -20.31
C GLY A 91 -4.77 -3.92 -18.90
N VAL A 92 -6.05 -3.70 -18.62
CA VAL A 92 -6.70 -4.14 -17.38
C VAL A 92 -7.17 -5.58 -17.57
N TRP A 93 -7.05 -6.40 -16.53
CA TRP A 93 -7.60 -7.75 -16.52
C TRP A 93 -9.11 -7.71 -16.25
N GLY A 94 -9.91 -8.20 -17.19
CA GLY A 94 -11.38 -8.25 -17.06
C GLY A 94 -11.94 -9.58 -16.55
N GLY A 95 -11.09 -10.54 -16.18
CA GLY A 95 -11.54 -11.88 -15.77
C GLY A 95 -12.03 -11.95 -14.32
N LEU A 96 -12.98 -12.85 -14.06
CA LEU A 96 -13.58 -13.07 -12.73
C LEU A 96 -12.62 -13.68 -11.68
N ARG A 97 -11.50 -14.25 -12.13
CA ARG A 97 -10.48 -14.86 -11.26
C ARG A 97 -9.13 -14.22 -11.57
N PRO A 98 -8.60 -13.38 -10.67
CA PRO A 98 -7.29 -12.77 -10.88
C PRO A 98 -6.16 -13.78 -10.64
N GLU A 99 -6.30 -14.63 -9.64
CA GLU A 99 -5.31 -15.62 -9.25
C GLU A 99 -5.21 -16.76 -10.27
N PRO A 100 -3.99 -17.17 -10.67
CA PRO A 100 -3.80 -18.30 -11.57
C PRO A 100 -4.08 -19.63 -10.85
N ARG A 101 -4.37 -20.69 -11.62
CA ARG A 101 -4.57 -22.04 -11.04
C ARG A 101 -3.25 -22.76 -10.72
N SER A 102 -2.14 -22.27 -11.29
CA SER A 102 -0.80 -22.82 -11.13
C SER A 102 0.23 -21.72 -11.37
N GLY A 103 1.50 -22.03 -11.12
CA GLY A 103 2.61 -21.10 -11.32
C GLY A 103 3.07 -20.46 -10.02
N TYR A 104 3.59 -19.25 -10.16
CA TYR A 104 4.32 -18.55 -9.11
C TYR A 104 3.81 -17.12 -8.95
N ILE A 105 3.80 -16.64 -7.71
CA ILE A 105 3.49 -15.25 -7.38
C ILE A 105 4.70 -14.63 -6.70
N VAL A 106 5.23 -13.56 -7.28
CA VAL A 106 6.28 -12.75 -6.65
C VAL A 106 5.62 -11.56 -5.98
N LYS A 107 5.66 -11.51 -4.65
CA LYS A 107 5.26 -10.35 -3.87
C LYS A 107 6.46 -9.42 -3.70
N VAL A 108 6.31 -8.17 -4.13
CA VAL A 108 7.28 -7.10 -3.95
C VAL A 108 6.59 -5.93 -3.24
N PRO A 109 6.86 -5.71 -1.95
CA PRO A 109 6.41 -4.52 -1.26
C PRO A 109 7.27 -3.30 -1.67
N PHE A 110 6.69 -2.11 -1.66
CA PHE A 110 7.36 -0.85 -1.95
C PHE A 110 7.31 0.06 -0.73
N GLU A 111 8.45 0.18 -0.05
CA GLU A 111 8.65 1.12 1.05
C GLU A 111 9.90 1.98 0.74
N PRO A 112 9.77 3.29 0.46
CA PRO A 112 8.52 4.04 0.35
C PRO A 112 7.67 3.60 -0.85
N PRO A 113 6.35 3.90 -0.87
CA PRO A 113 5.46 3.61 -1.98
C PRO A 113 5.99 4.13 -3.32
N LEU A 114 5.77 3.38 -4.39
CA LEU A 114 6.16 3.76 -5.74
C LEU A 114 5.05 4.59 -6.39
N PHE A 115 5.29 5.87 -6.61
CA PHE A 115 4.39 6.68 -7.44
C PHE A 115 4.55 6.31 -8.92
N THR A 116 3.44 5.98 -9.58
CA THR A 116 3.40 5.72 -11.03
C THR A 116 2.32 6.58 -11.66
N ASP A 117 2.67 7.25 -12.75
CA ASP A 117 1.76 8.00 -13.60
C ASP A 117 1.84 7.40 -15.01
N SER A 118 0.89 6.53 -15.33
CA SER A 118 0.78 5.86 -16.64
C SER A 118 -0.67 5.88 -17.11
N VAL A 119 -0.87 5.60 -18.40
CA VAL A 119 -2.22 5.51 -18.99
C VAL A 119 -3.10 4.46 -18.31
N TRP A 120 -2.51 3.42 -17.72
CA TRP A 120 -3.24 2.30 -17.10
C TRP A 120 -3.40 2.45 -15.59
N TYR A 121 -2.46 3.11 -14.94
CA TYR A 121 -2.45 3.29 -13.50
C TYR A 121 -1.83 4.63 -13.12
N ARG A 122 -2.57 5.38 -12.30
CA ARG A 122 -2.13 6.64 -11.71
C ARG A 122 -2.32 6.58 -10.19
N GLY A 123 -1.23 6.70 -9.45
CA GLY A 123 -1.24 6.70 -7.99
C GLY A 123 0.00 6.07 -7.37
N GLU A 124 -0.03 5.93 -6.05
CA GLU A 124 1.02 5.28 -5.28
C GLU A 124 0.75 3.78 -5.17
N VAL A 125 1.75 2.95 -5.47
CA VAL A 125 1.72 1.50 -5.32
C VAL A 125 2.48 1.14 -4.04
N LYS A 126 1.80 0.45 -3.12
CA LYS A 126 2.39 -0.06 -1.88
C LYS A 126 2.90 -1.48 -2.05
N GLU A 127 2.17 -2.33 -2.75
CA GLU A 127 2.55 -3.74 -2.96
C GLU A 127 2.25 -4.17 -4.40
N LEU A 128 3.14 -4.96 -4.97
CA LEU A 128 2.98 -5.58 -6.28
C LEU A 128 3.04 -7.10 -6.14
N TYR A 129 2.15 -7.77 -6.87
CA TYR A 129 2.12 -9.22 -6.99
C TYR A 129 2.21 -9.58 -8.46
N ALA A 130 3.35 -10.14 -8.88
CA ALA A 130 3.54 -10.62 -10.24
C ALA A 130 3.18 -12.11 -10.32
N MET A 131 2.15 -12.43 -11.09
CA MET A 131 1.63 -13.77 -11.28
C MET A 131 2.14 -14.30 -12.62
N TRP A 132 2.93 -15.37 -12.60
CA TRP A 132 3.52 -15.97 -13.77
C TRP A 132 3.36 -17.49 -13.75
N ASP A 133 2.94 -18.09 -14.86
CA ASP A 133 2.82 -19.53 -15.02
C ASP A 133 3.77 -20.03 -16.13
N PRO A 134 4.69 -20.98 -15.85
CA PRO A 134 5.54 -21.57 -16.89
C PRO A 134 4.76 -22.27 -18.01
N LYS A 135 3.52 -22.72 -17.75
CA LYS A 135 2.65 -23.35 -18.76
C LYS A 135 2.01 -22.31 -19.69
N ALA A 136 1.90 -21.06 -19.24
CA ALA A 136 1.27 -19.96 -19.96
C ALA A 136 2.04 -18.65 -19.77
N PRO A 137 3.30 -18.56 -20.23
CA PRO A 137 4.15 -17.39 -19.96
C PRO A 137 3.62 -16.08 -20.56
N GLY A 138 2.74 -16.17 -21.57
CA GLY A 138 2.08 -15.01 -22.19
C GLY A 138 0.91 -14.43 -21.39
N ASP A 139 0.38 -15.14 -20.39
CA ASP A 139 -0.72 -14.69 -19.54
C ASP A 139 -0.19 -14.20 -18.17
N THR A 140 0.84 -13.37 -18.23
CA THR A 140 1.44 -12.80 -17.02
C THR A 140 0.60 -11.63 -16.54
N ARG A 141 0.24 -11.64 -15.26
CA ARG A 141 -0.64 -10.66 -14.64
C ARG A 141 0.06 -9.96 -13.49
N LEU A 142 -0.27 -8.69 -13.29
CA LEU A 142 0.14 -7.94 -12.12
C LEU A 142 -1.08 -7.56 -11.31
N LEU A 143 -1.04 -7.82 -10.02
CA LEU A 143 -1.94 -7.19 -9.05
C LEU A 143 -1.18 -6.07 -8.35
N LEU A 144 -1.71 -4.86 -8.43
CA LEU A 144 -1.19 -3.68 -7.74
C LEU A 144 -2.13 -3.36 -6.58
N LEU A 145 -1.54 -3.21 -5.40
CA LEU A 145 -2.20 -2.65 -4.23
C LEU A 145 -1.73 -1.21 -4.05
N GLY A 146 -2.67 -0.28 -4.20
CA GLY A 146 -2.46 1.14 -3.96
C GLY A 146 -2.32 1.45 -2.47
N ARG A 147 -1.67 2.57 -2.15
CA ARG A 147 -1.59 3.06 -0.75
C ARG A 147 -2.98 3.32 -0.16
N ASP A 148 -3.94 3.69 -1.00
CA ASP A 148 -5.35 3.91 -0.65
C ASP A 148 -6.14 2.61 -0.39
N GLY A 149 -5.50 1.44 -0.55
CA GLY A 149 -6.14 0.13 -0.44
C GLY A 149 -6.81 -0.33 -1.73
N SER A 150 -6.68 0.41 -2.84
CA SER A 150 -7.24 -0.02 -4.12
C SER A 150 -6.48 -1.23 -4.67
N VAL A 151 -7.21 -2.28 -5.05
CA VAL A 151 -6.66 -3.48 -5.69
C VAL A 151 -7.03 -3.47 -7.16
N ARG A 152 -6.04 -3.56 -8.05
CA ARG A 152 -6.26 -3.57 -9.50
C ARG A 152 -5.38 -4.62 -10.16
N VAL A 153 -5.93 -5.31 -11.15
CA VAL A 153 -5.23 -6.39 -11.86
C VAL A 153 -5.04 -6.01 -13.32
N PHE A 154 -3.83 -6.24 -13.81
CA PHE A 154 -3.38 -5.81 -15.13
C PHE A 154 -2.73 -6.96 -15.88
N VAL A 155 -2.77 -6.87 -17.21
CA VAL A 155 -2.01 -7.73 -18.10
C VAL A 155 -0.74 -7.00 -18.51
N ILE A 156 0.39 -7.68 -18.45
CA ILE A 156 1.70 -7.12 -18.83
C ILE A 156 2.32 -7.83 -20.02
N GLY A 157 3.16 -7.10 -20.75
CA GLY A 157 4.00 -7.67 -21.81
C GLY A 157 5.39 -8.11 -21.37
N ALA A 158 5.79 -7.78 -20.14
CA ALA A 158 7.12 -8.13 -19.62
C ALA A 158 7.18 -9.61 -19.23
N ASN A 159 8.35 -10.23 -19.47
CA ASN A 159 8.60 -11.59 -19.05
C ASN A 159 9.15 -11.63 -17.62
N VAL A 160 8.33 -12.14 -16.70
CA VAL A 160 8.66 -12.28 -15.27
C VAL A 160 9.40 -13.60 -14.98
N GLY A 161 9.27 -14.59 -15.86
CA GLY A 161 9.81 -15.96 -15.68
C GLY A 161 11.29 -16.03 -15.32
N PRO A 162 12.21 -15.35 -16.04
CA PRO A 162 13.64 -15.37 -15.71
C PRO A 162 13.94 -14.90 -14.29
N TYR A 163 13.16 -13.93 -13.78
CA TYR A 163 13.31 -13.46 -12.41
C TYR A 163 12.83 -14.50 -11.39
N VAL A 164 11.68 -15.12 -11.65
CA VAL A 164 11.15 -16.21 -10.81
C VAL A 164 12.12 -17.38 -10.72
N GLU A 165 12.69 -17.79 -11.85
CA GLU A 165 13.65 -18.89 -11.91
C GLU A 165 14.95 -18.57 -11.18
N ARG A 166 15.45 -17.34 -11.33
CA ARG A 166 16.61 -16.84 -10.58
C ARG A 166 16.34 -16.86 -9.08
N PHE A 167 15.19 -16.33 -8.65
CA PHE A 167 14.77 -16.29 -7.25
C PHE A 167 14.62 -17.69 -6.64
N ARG A 168 14.26 -18.68 -7.46
CA ARG A 168 14.19 -20.10 -7.04
C ARG A 168 15.58 -20.74 -6.87
N THR A 169 16.59 -20.28 -7.63
CA THR A 169 17.89 -20.96 -7.76
C THR A 169 18.99 -20.34 -6.88
N GLU A 170 18.99 -19.02 -6.67
CA GLU A 170 20.07 -18.30 -5.97
C GLU A 170 20.01 -18.36 -4.43
N GLY A 171 19.11 -19.17 -3.86
CA GLY A 171 18.96 -19.35 -2.41
C GLY A 171 19.63 -20.62 -1.85
N ARG A 172 20.79 -21.04 -2.39
CA ARG A 172 21.60 -22.15 -1.88
C ARG A 172 22.90 -21.64 -1.27
#